data_AF-A0A445N0H7-F1
#
_entry.id   AF-A0A445N0H7-F1
#
_cell.length_a   1.000
_cell.length_b   1.000
_cell.length_c   1.000
_cell.angle_alpha   90.00
_cell.angle_beta   90.00
_cell.angle_gamma   90.00
#
_symmetry.space_group_name_H-M   'P 1'
#
loop_
_entity.id
_entity.type
_entity.pdbx_description
1 polymer ?
#
loop_
_entity_poly.entity_id
_entity_poly.type
_entity_poly.pdbx_seq_one_letter_code
_entity_poly.pdbx_strand_id
1 'polypeptide(L)'
;MTEANTLFLRLEGPLQAWGDTSKFVIRRSMDAPTKSGVLGLFCCAMGLSRQAARERLPELNGLAMGVRIDRHGTRWWDYHTVGAGIGMTTAGGGLKTGAHGTLITRREYLADASFLVALQGDAKLIHDIAAAIASPKWPVFLGRKSCPPSVPVLARPREGESWTNTASHDGLKAALGAIPWRPRFEDDATPHNGTVEALVEWRPSSGCDVAPYDAEVWYDVPVCFDPPAHEPRFVIRDQMSVTVGSPVLQSTPAPPRPRADYKKAEYRKRREERINADAGLCVFCKSPGPRMTVQHVNYRRAGGDETLEDLRSLCGLCHDAVTMLEYGLGMGLDRIDPEEPRWRAPIIQKRAEILKFRSLETRRRRLAAEEVE
;
A
#
# COMPACT_ATOMS: atom_id res chain seq x y z
N MET A 1 41.40 12.33 -8.77
CA MET A 1 40.06 11.73 -8.58
C MET A 1 39.14 12.85 -8.16
N THR A 2 38.10 13.16 -8.92
CA THR A 2 37.10 14.15 -8.51
C THR A 2 36.39 13.64 -7.26
N GLU A 3 36.33 14.47 -6.21
CA GLU A 3 35.68 14.10 -4.96
C GLU A 3 34.16 13.97 -5.17
N ALA A 4 33.54 12.97 -4.55
CA ALA A 4 32.13 12.68 -4.74
C ALA A 4 31.24 13.77 -4.11
N ASN A 5 30.71 14.65 -4.96
CA ASN A 5 29.95 15.83 -4.56
C ASN A 5 28.43 15.62 -4.48
N THR A 6 27.93 14.43 -4.80
CA THR A 6 26.49 14.15 -4.93
C THR A 6 26.07 12.90 -4.14
N LEU A 7 24.97 13.03 -3.40
CA LEU A 7 24.28 11.98 -2.66
C LEU A 7 22.91 11.72 -3.27
N PHE A 8 22.58 10.44 -3.47
CA PHE A 8 21.27 10.02 -3.97
C PHE A 8 20.41 9.36 -2.88
N LEU A 9 19.15 9.76 -2.79
CA LEU A 9 18.15 9.15 -1.91
C LEU A 9 17.00 8.58 -2.71
N ARG A 10 16.51 7.41 -2.29
CA ARG A 10 15.27 6.83 -2.79
C ARG A 10 14.17 7.03 -1.76
N LEU A 11 13.23 7.93 -2.04
CA LEU A 11 12.09 8.20 -1.16
C LEU A 11 10.86 7.50 -1.74
N GLU A 12 10.69 6.23 -1.36
CA GLU A 12 9.57 5.38 -1.77
C GLU A 12 8.96 4.73 -0.53
N GLY A 13 7.63 4.70 -0.50
CA GLY A 13 6.85 4.14 0.60
C GLY A 13 5.36 4.14 0.27
N PRO A 14 4.54 3.38 1.01
CA PRO A 14 3.10 3.31 0.76
C PRO A 14 2.41 4.66 0.91
N LEU A 15 2.87 5.47 1.86
CA LEU A 15 2.40 6.83 2.12
C LEU A 15 3.61 7.74 2.36
N GLN A 16 3.53 8.99 1.91
CA GLN A 16 4.49 10.07 2.20
C GLN A 16 3.74 11.35 2.57
N ALA A 17 4.40 12.29 3.25
CA ALA A 17 3.79 13.59 3.55
C ALA A 17 4.82 14.71 3.73
N TRP A 18 4.93 15.57 2.72
CA TRP A 18 5.92 16.65 2.66
C TRP A 18 5.22 17.97 2.95
N GLY A 19 5.15 18.34 4.23
CA GLY A 19 4.36 19.48 4.67
C GLY A 19 4.86 20.82 4.08
N ASP A 20 3.90 21.66 3.72
CA ASP A 20 4.08 23.10 3.46
C ASP A 20 3.49 23.92 4.65
N THR A 21 3.23 25.22 4.46
CA THR A 21 2.55 26.21 5.32
C THR A 21 1.14 25.78 5.81
N SER A 22 1.03 24.62 6.43
CA SER A 22 -0.17 24.12 7.07
C SER A 22 -0.13 24.40 8.56
N LYS A 23 -0.79 25.48 8.99
CA LYS A 23 -1.04 25.76 10.40
C LYS A 23 -2.38 25.10 10.80
N PHE A 24 -2.44 24.52 12.00
CA PHE A 24 -3.67 24.00 12.63
C PHE A 24 -4.18 22.62 12.15
N VAL A 25 -5.49 22.50 11.92
CA VAL A 25 -6.23 21.22 11.80
C VAL A 25 -6.15 20.58 10.42
N ILE A 26 -5.91 21.39 9.38
CA ILE A 26 -5.70 20.91 8.01
C ILE A 26 -4.19 20.87 7.78
N ARG A 27 -3.67 19.69 7.47
CA ARG A 27 -2.24 19.46 7.18
C ARG A 27 -2.06 18.95 5.77
N ARG A 28 -1.70 19.83 4.85
CA ARG A 28 -1.45 19.52 3.44
C ARG A 28 -0.09 18.87 3.23
N SER A 29 0.09 18.29 2.05
CA SER A 29 1.37 17.78 1.54
C SER A 29 1.64 18.41 0.17
N MET A 30 2.90 18.80 -0.05
CA MET A 30 3.43 19.06 -1.38
C MET A 30 3.38 17.78 -2.23
N ASP A 31 3.47 17.96 -3.54
CA ASP A 31 3.54 16.92 -4.57
C ASP A 31 4.89 16.20 -4.62
N ALA A 32 5.92 16.76 -3.99
CA ALA A 32 7.26 16.20 -3.92
C ALA A 32 7.95 16.49 -2.58
N PRO A 33 9.03 15.76 -2.25
CA PRO A 33 9.88 16.03 -1.09
C PRO A 33 10.34 17.48 -0.97
N THR A 34 10.07 18.08 0.19
CA THR A 34 10.55 19.41 0.55
C THR A 34 11.98 19.36 1.09
N LYS A 35 12.75 20.44 0.92
CA LYS A 35 14.12 20.56 1.44
C LYS A 35 14.14 20.41 2.95
N SER A 36 13.22 21.07 3.66
CA SER A 36 13.07 20.91 5.12
C SER A 36 12.78 19.47 5.54
N GLY A 37 11.96 18.75 4.79
CA GLY A 37 11.67 17.33 5.05
C GLY A 37 12.90 16.44 4.90
N VAL A 38 13.66 16.65 3.82
CA VAL A 38 14.90 15.90 3.55
C VAL A 38 16.01 16.23 4.55
N LEU A 39 16.23 17.51 4.86
CA LEU A 39 17.22 17.90 5.86
C LEU A 39 16.84 17.46 7.28
N GLY A 40 15.54 17.44 7.60
CA GLY A 40 15.01 16.85 8.83
C GLY A 40 15.30 15.35 8.92
N LEU A 41 15.21 14.63 7.80
CA LEU A 41 15.60 13.22 7.71
C LEU A 41 17.10 13.05 7.98
N PHE A 42 17.97 13.92 7.44
CA PHE A 42 19.41 13.90 7.73
C PHE A 42 19.69 14.12 9.22
N CYS A 43 19.03 15.11 9.82
CA CYS A 43 19.14 15.37 11.26
C CYS A 43 18.74 14.14 12.09
N CYS A 44 17.68 13.42 11.68
CA CYS A 44 17.29 12.16 12.32
C CYS A 44 18.37 11.09 12.19
N ALA A 45 18.92 10.89 10.99
CA ALA A 45 19.97 9.92 10.74
C ALA A 45 21.24 10.23 11.56
N MET A 46 21.60 11.51 11.69
CA MET A 46 22.75 11.99 12.47
C MET A 46 22.49 12.01 14.00
N GLY A 47 21.24 11.85 14.42
CA GLY A 47 20.78 11.91 15.81
C GLY A 47 20.85 13.31 16.44
N LEU A 48 20.55 14.35 15.64
CA LEU A 48 20.57 15.74 16.07
C LEU A 48 19.22 16.14 16.68
N SER A 49 19.23 16.59 17.94
CA SER A 49 18.04 17.19 18.56
C SER A 49 17.59 18.42 17.77
N ARG A 50 16.34 18.88 17.93
CA ARG A 50 15.87 20.09 17.23
C ARG A 50 16.71 21.34 17.54
N GLN A 51 17.25 21.41 18.77
CA GLN A 51 18.15 22.47 19.21
C GLN A 51 19.50 22.36 18.51
N ALA A 52 20.13 21.17 18.54
CA ALA A 52 21.41 20.94 17.89
C ALA A 52 21.34 21.05 16.35
N ALA A 53 20.21 20.68 15.76
CA ALA A 53 19.97 20.82 14.33
C ALA A 53 20.10 22.28 13.88
N ARG A 54 19.65 23.26 14.69
CA ARG A 54 19.71 24.69 14.35
C ARG A 54 21.13 25.15 14.00
N GLU A 55 22.14 24.64 14.69
CA GLU A 55 23.55 24.97 14.44
C GLU A 55 24.08 24.34 13.15
N ARG A 56 23.49 23.21 12.74
CA ARG A 56 23.86 22.45 11.54
C ARG A 56 23.06 22.85 10.30
N LEU A 57 21.91 23.52 10.46
CA LEU A 57 21.08 23.92 9.32
C LEU A 57 21.81 24.83 8.30
N PRO A 58 22.66 25.80 8.68
CA PRO A 58 23.36 26.64 7.70
C PRO A 58 24.22 25.86 6.70
N GLU A 59 25.01 24.88 7.16
CA GLU A 59 25.81 24.02 6.27
C GLU A 59 24.93 23.09 5.42
N LEU A 60 23.86 22.53 6.00
CA LEU A 60 22.94 21.63 5.30
C LEU A 60 22.13 22.36 4.23
N ASN A 61 21.72 23.60 4.49
CA ASN A 61 21.06 24.48 3.53
C ASN A 61 21.98 24.83 2.35
N GLY A 62 23.30 24.78 2.56
CA GLY A 62 24.33 24.89 1.53
C GLY A 62 24.26 23.81 0.46
N LEU A 63 23.58 22.67 0.69
CA LEU A 63 23.39 21.63 -0.32
C LEU A 63 22.31 22.02 -1.34
N ALA A 64 22.63 21.94 -2.63
CA ALA A 64 21.64 22.08 -3.70
C ALA A 64 20.81 20.79 -3.79
N MET A 65 19.51 20.91 -4.03
CA MET A 65 18.60 19.76 -4.06
C MET A 65 17.83 19.66 -5.38
N GLY A 66 17.85 18.47 -5.98
CA GLY A 66 17.02 18.10 -7.11
C GLY A 66 16.16 16.89 -6.76
N VAL A 67 14.96 16.82 -7.30
CA VAL A 67 14.01 15.72 -7.10
C VAL A 67 13.51 15.26 -8.46
N ARG A 68 13.75 14.00 -8.81
CA ARG A 68 13.09 13.36 -9.95
C ARG A 68 11.85 12.61 -9.46
N ILE A 69 10.71 12.88 -10.09
CA ILE A 69 9.41 12.33 -9.73
C ILE A 69 9.21 11.03 -10.52
N ASP A 70 9.78 9.93 -10.00
CA ASP A 70 9.67 8.63 -10.67
C ASP A 70 8.20 8.17 -10.72
N ARG A 71 7.43 8.47 -9.67
CA ARG A 71 5.97 8.29 -9.59
C ARG A 71 5.35 9.40 -8.74
N HIS A 72 4.40 10.15 -9.29
CA HIS A 72 3.67 11.21 -8.57
C HIS A 72 2.87 10.70 -7.37
N GLY A 73 2.38 9.46 -7.45
CA GLY A 73 1.42 8.92 -6.50
C GLY A 73 0.05 9.59 -6.60
N THR A 74 -0.82 9.29 -5.64
CA THR A 74 -2.18 9.81 -5.54
C THR A 74 -2.36 10.55 -4.22
N ARG A 75 -2.97 11.74 -4.25
CA ARG A 75 -3.31 12.48 -3.02
C ARG A 75 -4.41 11.77 -2.24
N TRP A 76 -4.19 11.60 -0.94
CA TRP A 76 -5.10 10.91 -0.02
C TRP A 76 -5.38 11.78 1.21
N TRP A 77 -6.64 11.83 1.64
CA TRP A 77 -7.06 12.51 2.89
C TRP A 77 -7.29 11.51 4.01
N ASP A 78 -6.62 11.72 5.13
CA ASP A 78 -6.80 10.99 6.38
C ASP A 78 -7.67 11.82 7.35
N TYR A 79 -8.80 11.25 7.77
CA TYR A 79 -9.63 11.78 8.84
C TYR A 79 -9.09 11.29 10.18
N HIS A 80 -8.38 12.17 10.88
CA HIS A 80 -7.51 11.79 11.98
C HIS A 80 -7.98 12.39 13.30
N THR A 81 -8.51 11.56 14.20
CA THR A 81 -9.01 11.96 15.52
C THR A 81 -7.98 11.74 16.62
N VAL A 82 -8.02 12.61 17.64
CA VAL A 82 -7.21 12.48 18.87
C VAL A 82 -8.12 12.73 20.07
N GLY A 83 -7.98 11.92 21.14
CA GLY A 83 -8.73 12.10 22.39
C GLY A 83 -10.16 11.53 22.38
N ALA A 84 -10.59 10.87 21.30
CA ALA A 84 -11.91 10.26 21.21
C ALA A 84 -12.14 9.24 22.34
N GLY A 85 -13.08 9.53 23.25
CA GLY A 85 -13.41 8.70 24.41
C GLY A 85 -12.46 8.82 25.61
N ILE A 86 -11.28 9.42 25.45
CA ILE A 86 -10.24 9.55 26.49
C ILE A 86 -10.15 10.99 27.03
N GLY A 87 -10.51 11.98 26.21
CA GLY A 87 -10.38 13.39 26.50
C GLY A 87 -9.01 13.98 26.13
N MET A 88 -8.89 15.30 26.20
CA MET A 88 -7.67 16.05 25.87
C MET A 88 -7.33 17.08 26.93
N THR A 89 -6.06 17.11 27.34
CA THR A 89 -5.54 18.13 28.25
C THR A 89 -5.48 19.49 27.55
N THR A 90 -5.85 20.53 28.29
CA THR A 90 -5.80 21.92 27.84
C THR A 90 -4.56 22.62 28.38
N ALA A 91 -4.20 23.75 27.79
CA ALA A 91 -3.08 24.57 28.28
C ALA A 91 -3.26 25.02 29.75
N GLY A 92 -4.50 25.17 30.22
CA GLY A 92 -4.81 25.50 31.61
C GLY A 92 -4.81 24.29 32.57
N GLY A 93 -4.35 23.11 32.13
CA GLY A 93 -4.28 21.89 32.96
C GLY A 93 -5.58 21.10 33.09
N GLY A 94 -6.72 21.63 32.64
CA GLY A 94 -8.00 20.92 32.64
C GLY A 94 -8.11 19.87 31.53
N LEU A 95 -8.95 18.85 31.74
CA LEU A 95 -9.26 17.80 30.76
C LEU A 95 -10.60 18.08 30.08
N LYS A 96 -10.60 18.24 28.75
CA LYS A 96 -11.83 18.26 27.95
C LYS A 96 -12.30 16.83 27.69
N THR A 97 -13.53 16.50 28.05
CA THR A 97 -14.15 15.18 27.86
C THR A 97 -15.41 15.27 26.99
N GLY A 98 -16.02 14.13 26.67
CA GLY A 98 -17.23 14.07 25.84
C GLY A 98 -17.02 14.60 24.42
N ALA A 99 -18.05 15.27 23.87
CA ALA A 99 -18.03 15.79 22.50
C ALA A 99 -16.91 16.82 22.23
N HIS A 100 -16.47 17.54 23.27
CA HIS A 100 -15.40 18.54 23.17
C HIS A 100 -14.01 17.97 23.49
N GLY A 101 -13.92 16.71 23.87
CA GLY A 101 -12.68 15.99 24.15
C GLY A 101 -12.01 15.38 22.91
N THR A 102 -12.61 15.52 21.73
CA THR A 102 -12.07 15.00 20.47
C THR A 102 -11.57 16.13 19.58
N LEU A 103 -10.28 16.11 19.22
CA LEU A 103 -9.75 16.95 18.16
C LEU A 103 -9.77 16.18 16.85
N ILE A 104 -10.38 16.78 15.83
CA ILE A 104 -10.38 16.25 14.47
C ILE A 104 -9.35 17.03 13.66
N THR A 105 -8.45 16.30 13.00
CA THR A 105 -7.50 16.84 12.03
C THR A 105 -7.70 16.15 10.69
N ARG A 106 -7.45 16.87 9.59
CA ARG A 106 -7.45 16.31 8.24
C ARG A 106 -6.05 16.40 7.69
N ARG A 107 -5.45 15.26 7.35
CA ARG A 107 -4.04 15.17 6.96
C ARG A 107 -3.93 14.59 5.55
N GLU A 108 -3.28 15.32 4.67
CA GLU A 108 -3.03 14.90 3.30
C GLU A 108 -1.74 14.08 3.23
N TYR A 109 -1.77 13.01 2.44
CA TYR A 109 -0.64 12.15 2.13
C TYR A 109 -0.53 11.95 0.62
N LEU A 110 0.66 11.60 0.15
CA LEU A 110 0.88 11.03 -1.16
C LEU A 110 0.93 9.51 -1.01
N ALA A 111 -0.04 8.82 -1.58
CA ALA A 111 -0.07 7.37 -1.66
C ALA A 111 0.69 6.89 -2.90
N ASP A 112 1.48 5.83 -2.75
CA ASP A 112 2.17 5.16 -3.86
C ASP A 112 3.16 6.03 -4.66
N ALA A 113 3.66 7.11 -4.05
CA ALA A 113 4.66 7.99 -4.67
C ALA A 113 6.09 7.43 -4.54
N SER A 114 6.94 7.76 -5.51
CA SER A 114 8.37 7.41 -5.51
C SER A 114 9.20 8.54 -6.10
N PHE A 115 10.25 8.93 -5.38
CA PHE A 115 11.14 10.01 -5.78
C PHE A 115 12.60 9.56 -5.72
N LEU A 116 13.41 10.05 -6.66
CA LEU A 116 14.86 10.06 -6.54
C LEU A 116 15.29 11.48 -6.18
N VAL A 117 15.95 11.65 -5.04
CA VAL A 117 16.46 12.96 -4.62
C VAL A 117 17.97 12.98 -4.77
N ALA A 118 18.51 14.02 -5.40
CA ALA A 118 19.95 14.29 -5.48
C ALA A 118 20.28 15.51 -4.61
N LEU A 119 21.27 15.38 -3.74
CA LEU A 119 21.84 16.49 -2.97
C LEU A 119 23.27 16.69 -3.41
N GLN A 120 23.62 17.93 -3.74
CA GLN A 120 24.95 18.27 -4.27
C GLN A 120 25.59 19.38 -3.44
N GLY A 121 26.88 19.21 -3.10
CA GLY A 121 27.63 20.20 -2.32
C GLY A 121 29.02 19.71 -1.92
N ASP A 122 29.48 20.16 -0.76
CA ASP A 122 30.78 19.79 -0.20
C ASP A 122 30.92 18.26 -0.04
N ALA A 123 32.02 17.70 -0.55
CA ALA A 123 32.21 16.25 -0.62
C ALA A 123 32.32 15.58 0.76
N LYS A 124 32.92 16.27 1.74
CA LYS A 124 33.02 15.77 3.12
C LYS A 124 31.63 15.72 3.75
N LEU A 125 30.85 16.79 3.63
CA LEU A 125 29.46 16.82 4.14
C LEU A 125 28.61 15.73 3.48
N ILE A 126 28.73 15.54 2.17
CA ILE A 126 28.05 14.48 1.41
C ILE A 126 28.41 13.09 1.95
N HIS A 127 29.70 12.83 2.21
CA HIS A 127 30.15 11.58 2.80
C HIS A 127 29.61 11.36 4.22
N ASP A 128 29.68 12.38 5.07
CA ASP A 128 29.19 12.32 6.46
C ASP A 128 27.69 12.01 6.51
N ILE A 129 26.89 12.63 5.62
CA ILE A 129 25.45 12.37 5.51
C ILE A 129 25.20 10.95 4.98
N ALA A 130 25.93 10.51 3.96
CA ALA A 130 25.80 9.16 3.41
C ALA A 130 26.03 8.09 4.49
N ALA A 131 27.08 8.25 5.30
CA ALA A 131 27.40 7.37 6.43
C ALA A 131 26.29 7.38 7.48
N ALA A 132 25.75 8.56 7.82
CA ALA A 132 24.65 8.68 8.77
C ALA A 132 23.37 7.98 8.28
N ILE A 133 23.00 8.13 7.00
CA ILE A 133 21.80 7.49 6.44
C ILE A 133 21.99 5.97 6.30
N ALA A 134 23.21 5.50 6.05
CA ALA A 134 23.51 4.08 6.01
C ALA A 134 23.30 3.39 7.38
N SER A 135 23.48 4.12 8.48
CA SER A 135 23.30 3.63 9.84
C SER A 135 22.64 4.70 10.73
N PRO A 136 21.32 4.94 10.56
CA PRO A 136 20.65 6.08 11.17
C PRO A 136 20.50 5.89 12.69
N LYS A 137 20.83 6.94 13.46
CA LYS A 137 20.69 6.92 14.92
C LYS A 137 19.24 6.88 15.39
N TRP A 138 18.33 7.53 14.66
CA TRP A 138 16.89 7.50 14.91
C TRP A 138 16.13 6.96 13.69
N PRO A 139 14.91 6.41 13.89
CA PRO A 139 14.08 5.94 12.78
C PRO A 139 13.82 7.04 11.76
N VAL A 140 14.21 6.81 10.52
CA VAL A 140 13.93 7.69 9.39
C VAL A 140 12.51 7.42 8.85
N PHE A 141 11.82 8.47 8.44
CA PHE A 141 10.45 8.40 7.92
C PHE A 141 10.22 9.45 6.83
N LEU A 142 9.26 9.19 5.95
CA LEU A 142 8.95 10.03 4.78
C LEU A 142 7.98 11.15 5.17
N GLY A 143 8.54 12.13 5.89
CA GLY A 143 7.85 13.33 6.36
C GLY A 143 7.10 13.15 7.68
N ARG A 144 6.16 12.21 7.78
CA ARG A 144 5.50 11.87 9.07
C ARG A 144 5.97 10.52 9.60
N LYS A 145 6.05 10.37 10.92
CA LYS A 145 6.50 9.13 11.58
C LYS A 145 5.68 7.87 11.21
N SER A 146 4.43 8.06 10.77
CA SER A 146 3.56 6.99 10.26
C SER A 146 3.86 6.56 8.81
N CYS A 147 4.84 7.18 8.15
CA CYS A 147 5.22 6.93 6.76
C CYS A 147 6.59 6.25 6.70
N PRO A 148 6.69 4.93 6.98
CA PRO A 148 7.95 4.22 6.85
C PRO A 148 8.37 4.12 5.37
N PRO A 149 9.67 4.19 5.05
CA PRO A 149 10.15 3.90 3.71
C PRO A 149 9.98 2.40 3.39
N SER A 150 9.63 2.06 2.15
CA SER A 150 9.50 0.67 1.67
C SER A 150 10.83 0.09 1.15
N VAL A 151 11.82 0.94 0.94
CA VAL A 151 13.17 0.60 0.45
C VAL A 151 14.21 1.40 1.24
N PRO A 152 15.49 0.98 1.26
CA PRO A 152 16.55 1.78 1.89
C PRO A 152 16.58 3.21 1.34
N VAL A 153 16.58 4.20 2.24
CA VAL A 153 16.58 5.62 1.87
C VAL A 153 17.86 6.01 1.12
N LEU A 154 19.02 5.50 1.56
CA LEU A 154 20.26 5.64 0.79
C LEU A 154 20.13 4.83 -0.50
N ALA A 155 20.07 5.51 -1.65
CA ALA A 155 19.90 4.84 -2.93
C ALA A 155 21.11 3.96 -3.24
N ARG A 156 20.86 2.76 -3.80
CA ARG A 156 21.91 1.80 -4.15
C ARG A 156 21.75 1.33 -5.60
N PRO A 157 22.87 1.08 -6.31
CA PRO A 157 22.83 0.43 -7.61
C PRO A 157 22.24 -0.99 -7.47
N ARG A 158 21.56 -1.44 -8.51
CA ARG A 158 21.17 -2.84 -8.66
C ARG A 158 22.29 -3.64 -9.32
N GLU A 159 22.19 -4.96 -9.25
CA GLU A 159 23.09 -5.86 -9.96
C GLU A 159 23.13 -5.51 -11.46
N GLY A 160 24.34 -5.36 -12.00
CA GLY A 160 24.57 -4.97 -13.40
C GLY A 160 24.62 -3.45 -13.66
N GLU A 161 24.33 -2.60 -12.68
CA GLU A 161 24.46 -1.15 -12.83
C GLU A 161 25.84 -0.64 -12.36
N SER A 162 26.37 0.38 -13.04
CA SER A 162 27.75 0.87 -12.85
C SER A 162 27.88 2.15 -12.00
N TRP A 163 26.78 2.73 -11.54
CA TRP A 163 26.81 3.97 -10.75
C TRP A 163 27.07 3.71 -9.26
N THR A 164 27.65 4.69 -8.57
CA THR A 164 27.95 4.61 -7.14
C THR A 164 27.20 5.68 -6.35
N ASN A 165 27.08 5.48 -5.03
CA ASN A 165 26.56 6.49 -4.13
C ASN A 165 27.49 6.57 -2.90
N THR A 166 28.22 7.66 -2.71
CA THR A 166 28.15 8.96 -3.41
C THR A 166 28.84 8.94 -4.78
N ALA A 167 28.60 9.97 -5.62
CA ALA A 167 29.22 10.13 -6.94
C ALA A 167 29.52 11.60 -7.28
N SER A 168 30.34 11.83 -8.30
CA SER A 168 30.67 13.16 -8.82
C SER A 168 29.86 13.47 -10.07
N HIS A 169 29.15 14.59 -10.07
CA HIS A 169 28.41 15.11 -11.22
C HIS A 169 28.61 16.62 -11.39
N ASP A 170 28.47 17.12 -12.61
CA ASP A 170 28.65 18.54 -12.93
C ASP A 170 27.49 19.42 -12.42
N GLY A 171 26.32 18.81 -12.17
CA GLY A 171 25.14 19.51 -11.70
C GLY A 171 23.98 18.58 -11.39
N LEU A 172 22.95 19.09 -10.72
CA LEU A 172 21.75 18.34 -10.34
C LEU A 172 21.06 17.66 -11.53
N LYS A 173 21.04 18.31 -12.70
CA LYS A 173 20.44 17.72 -13.90
C LYS A 173 21.21 16.47 -14.37
N ALA A 174 22.53 16.60 -14.52
CA ALA A 174 23.38 15.47 -14.87
C ALA A 174 23.29 14.34 -13.83
N ALA A 175 23.24 14.68 -12.55
CA ALA A 175 23.09 13.71 -11.47
C ALA A 175 21.77 12.92 -11.54
N LEU A 176 20.63 13.61 -11.62
CA LEU A 176 19.32 12.94 -11.66
C LEU A 176 19.11 12.12 -12.93
N GLY A 177 19.70 12.52 -14.07
CA GLY A 177 19.66 11.76 -15.32
C GLY A 177 20.57 10.53 -15.35
N ALA A 178 21.65 10.52 -14.56
CA ALA A 178 22.62 9.43 -14.53
C ALA A 178 22.09 8.14 -13.89
N ILE A 179 21.09 8.24 -13.01
CA ILE A 179 20.50 7.08 -12.33
C ILE A 179 19.37 6.53 -13.21
N PRO A 180 19.26 5.21 -13.45
CA PRO A 180 18.13 4.67 -14.21
C PRO A 180 16.78 4.94 -13.54
N TRP A 181 15.74 5.21 -14.34
CA TRP A 181 14.35 5.09 -13.89
C TRP A 181 13.94 3.63 -13.98
N ARG A 182 13.17 3.12 -13.01
CA ARG A 182 12.82 1.70 -12.97
C ARG A 182 11.30 1.51 -12.80
N PRO A 183 10.68 0.68 -13.64
CA PRO A 183 9.31 0.26 -13.40
C PRO A 183 9.24 -0.61 -12.13
N ARG A 184 8.12 -0.59 -11.41
CA ARG A 184 7.92 -1.48 -10.26
C ARG A 184 7.69 -2.90 -10.76
N PHE A 185 6.77 -3.07 -11.69
CA PHE A 185 6.47 -4.34 -12.35
C PHE A 185 6.81 -4.29 -13.85
N GLU A 186 6.96 -5.45 -14.49
CA GLU A 186 7.26 -5.53 -15.93
C GLU A 186 6.21 -4.82 -16.80
N ASP A 187 4.94 -4.87 -16.38
CA ASP A 187 3.81 -4.28 -17.11
C ASP A 187 3.56 -2.79 -16.76
N ASP A 188 4.38 -2.17 -15.89
CA ASP A 188 4.22 -0.74 -15.57
C ASP A 188 4.52 0.13 -16.79
N ALA A 189 3.68 1.15 -16.99
CA ALA A 189 3.91 2.14 -18.04
C ALA A 189 5.27 2.84 -17.87
N THR A 190 6.10 2.80 -18.90
CA THR A 190 7.38 3.50 -18.94
C THR A 190 7.19 4.99 -19.27
N PRO A 191 8.11 5.87 -18.86
CA PRO A 191 8.04 7.30 -19.17
C PRO A 191 7.98 7.54 -20.69
N HIS A 192 7.06 8.39 -21.13
CA HIS A 192 6.92 8.74 -22.54
C HIS A 192 8.21 9.40 -23.04
N ASN A 193 8.74 8.94 -24.18
CA ASN A 193 10.03 9.38 -24.75
C ASN A 193 11.23 9.29 -23.80
N GLY A 194 11.15 8.47 -22.74
CA GLY A 194 12.23 8.36 -21.75
C GLY A 194 12.45 9.63 -20.94
N THR A 195 11.44 10.50 -20.81
CA THR A 195 11.51 11.72 -19.99
C THR A 195 10.64 11.63 -18.74
N VAL A 196 11.17 12.09 -17.61
CA VAL A 196 10.49 12.11 -16.31
C VAL A 196 10.52 13.52 -15.74
N GLU A 197 9.44 13.95 -15.09
CA GLU A 197 9.38 15.25 -14.43
C GLU A 197 10.41 15.33 -13.29
N ALA A 198 11.08 16.48 -13.18
CA ALA A 198 12.00 16.79 -12.11
C ALA A 198 11.78 18.20 -11.57
N LEU A 199 12.10 18.40 -10.30
CA LEU A 199 12.17 19.68 -9.62
C LEU A 199 13.63 19.96 -9.30
N VAL A 200 14.16 21.08 -9.79
CA VAL A 200 15.58 21.43 -9.60
C VAL A 200 15.65 22.76 -8.87
N GLU A 201 16.37 22.80 -7.74
CA GLU A 201 16.67 24.05 -7.05
C GLU A 201 17.48 24.96 -7.98
N TRP A 202 16.95 26.16 -8.22
CA TRP A 202 17.68 27.19 -8.94
C TRP A 202 18.56 27.96 -7.96
N ARG A 203 19.82 28.16 -8.36
CA ARG A 203 20.78 28.97 -7.62
C ARG A 203 21.46 29.95 -8.59
N PRO A 204 21.65 31.21 -8.17
CA PRO A 204 22.45 32.14 -8.95
C PRO A 204 23.90 31.63 -9.02
N SER A 205 24.46 31.57 -10.23
CA SER A 205 25.88 31.30 -10.45
C SER A 205 26.71 32.58 -10.34
N SER A 206 26.10 33.73 -10.61
CA SER A 206 26.67 35.06 -10.48
C SER A 206 25.73 36.01 -9.72
N GLY A 207 26.27 37.09 -9.15
CA GLY A 207 25.47 38.10 -8.43
C GLY A 207 24.46 38.88 -9.30
N CYS A 208 24.55 38.74 -10.63
CA CYS A 208 23.64 39.38 -11.58
C CYS A 208 22.56 38.42 -12.11
N ASP A 209 22.61 37.15 -11.73
CA ASP A 209 21.67 36.15 -12.23
C ASP A 209 20.28 36.40 -11.64
N VAL A 210 19.27 36.42 -12.52
CA VAL A 210 17.87 36.53 -12.14
C VAL A 210 17.23 35.16 -12.30
N ALA A 211 16.36 34.79 -11.35
CA ALA A 211 15.61 33.54 -11.43
C ALA A 211 14.77 33.52 -12.72
N PRO A 212 14.67 32.38 -13.41
CA PRO A 212 13.77 32.22 -14.55
C PRO A 212 12.33 32.60 -14.20
N TYR A 213 11.59 33.13 -15.18
CA TYR A 213 10.22 33.59 -14.98
C TYR A 213 9.23 32.49 -14.55
N ASP A 214 9.55 31.25 -14.89
CA ASP A 214 8.80 30.03 -14.56
C ASP A 214 9.27 29.36 -13.27
N ALA A 215 10.23 29.95 -12.54
CA ALA A 215 10.68 29.43 -11.26
C ALA A 215 9.60 29.62 -10.18
N GLU A 216 9.26 28.54 -9.49
CA GLU A 216 8.36 28.54 -8.34
C GLU A 216 9.09 28.97 -7.08
N VAL A 217 8.40 29.66 -6.17
CA VAL A 217 8.93 30.04 -4.85
C VAL A 217 8.40 29.06 -3.80
N TRP A 218 9.30 28.29 -3.19
CA TRP A 218 8.98 27.31 -2.16
C TRP A 218 9.54 27.76 -0.80
N TYR A 219 8.70 27.80 0.23
CA TYR A 219 9.09 28.19 1.60
C TYR A 219 9.52 26.97 2.43
N ASP A 220 10.57 26.29 1.98
CA ASP A 220 10.99 25.01 2.54
C ASP A 220 12.47 24.93 2.91
N VAL A 221 13.20 26.05 2.94
CA VAL A 221 14.56 26.10 3.50
C VAL A 221 14.48 26.24 5.02
N PRO A 222 14.80 25.22 5.83
CA PRO A 222 14.60 25.30 7.28
C PRO A 222 15.57 26.26 7.95
N VAL A 223 15.04 27.18 8.76
CA VAL A 223 15.81 28.06 9.66
C VAL A 223 15.88 27.46 11.06
N CYS A 224 14.77 26.90 11.54
CA CYS A 224 14.71 26.12 12.77
C CYS A 224 13.52 25.14 12.72
N PHE A 225 13.61 24.04 13.47
CA PHE A 225 12.54 23.04 13.56
C PHE A 225 11.64 23.22 14.79
N ASP A 226 11.98 24.13 15.71
CA ASP A 226 11.23 24.37 16.95
C ASP A 226 11.37 25.84 17.43
N PRO A 227 10.32 26.68 17.30
CA PRO A 227 9.17 26.44 16.42
C PRO A 227 9.62 26.36 14.95
N PRO A 228 8.88 25.67 14.07
CA PRO A 228 9.29 25.54 12.67
C PRO A 228 9.24 26.89 11.93
N ALA A 229 10.35 27.28 11.31
CA ALA A 229 10.47 28.47 10.46
C ALA A 229 11.27 28.14 9.20
N HIS A 230 10.88 28.72 8.07
CA HIS A 230 11.46 28.43 6.77
C HIS A 230 11.67 29.70 5.93
N GLU A 231 12.75 29.72 5.17
CA GLU A 231 13.07 30.71 4.15
C GLU A 231 12.67 30.21 2.75
N PRO A 232 12.48 31.13 1.79
CA PRO A 232 12.16 30.77 0.42
C PRO A 232 13.38 30.25 -0.35
N ARG A 233 13.12 29.39 -1.34
CA ARG A 233 14.04 29.08 -2.45
C ARG A 233 13.29 29.03 -3.77
N PHE A 234 14.03 29.11 -4.87
CA PHE A 234 13.50 28.97 -6.21
C PHE A 234 13.62 27.52 -6.70
N VAL A 235 12.55 27.00 -7.28
CA VAL A 235 12.47 25.63 -7.80
C VAL A 235 11.96 25.68 -9.23
N ILE A 236 12.66 25.04 -10.16
CA ILE A 236 12.27 24.95 -11.56
C ILE A 236 11.70 23.56 -11.82
N ARG A 237 10.53 23.50 -12.46
CA ARG A 237 10.00 22.25 -13.03
C ARG A 237 10.69 21.98 -14.36
N ASP A 238 11.20 20.78 -14.52
CA ASP A 238 11.98 20.38 -15.68
C ASP A 238 11.60 18.97 -16.15
N GLN A 239 12.02 18.62 -17.36
CA GLN A 239 11.89 17.27 -17.91
C GLN A 239 13.28 16.66 -18.06
N MET A 240 13.48 15.50 -17.44
CA MET A 240 14.76 14.82 -17.41
C MET A 240 14.75 13.58 -18.28
N SER A 241 15.69 13.48 -19.22
CA SER A 241 15.93 12.23 -19.95
C SER A 241 16.57 11.18 -19.02
N VAL A 242 16.02 9.98 -19.03
CA VAL A 242 16.47 8.86 -18.19
C VAL A 242 16.62 7.58 -19.01
N THR A 243 17.54 6.73 -18.58
CA THR A 243 17.59 5.35 -19.03
C THR A 243 16.55 4.53 -18.27
N VAL A 244 15.88 3.60 -18.96
CA VAL A 244 14.92 2.68 -18.34
C VAL A 244 15.67 1.42 -17.91
N GLY A 245 15.72 1.18 -16.60
CA GLY A 245 16.28 -0.04 -16.01
C GLY A 245 15.24 -1.16 -15.87
N SER A 246 15.67 -2.29 -15.33
CA SER A 246 14.81 -3.47 -15.15
C SER A 246 13.77 -3.30 -14.02
N PRO A 247 12.65 -4.05 -14.07
CA PRO A 247 11.62 -4.04 -13.03
C PRO A 247 12.16 -4.33 -11.63
N VAL A 248 11.58 -3.64 -10.64
CA VAL A 248 12.02 -3.72 -9.24
C VAL A 248 11.44 -4.93 -8.51
N LEU A 249 10.21 -5.32 -8.85
CA LEU A 249 9.40 -6.36 -8.23
C LEU A 249 8.90 -7.36 -9.29
N GLN A 250 8.73 -8.60 -8.85
CA GLN A 250 8.03 -9.63 -9.62
C GLN A 250 6.59 -9.76 -9.10
N SER A 251 5.64 -9.92 -10.01
CA SER A 251 4.26 -10.17 -9.63
C SER A 251 4.18 -11.48 -8.85
N THR A 252 3.68 -11.41 -7.61
CA THR A 252 3.43 -12.62 -6.83
C THR A 252 2.11 -13.22 -7.32
N PRO A 253 2.11 -14.42 -7.90
CA PRO A 253 0.87 -15.04 -8.36
C PRO A 253 -0.08 -15.22 -7.18
N ALA A 254 -1.38 -15.10 -7.44
CA ALA A 254 -2.39 -15.39 -6.43
C ALA A 254 -2.18 -16.81 -5.88
N PRO A 255 -2.36 -17.04 -4.56
CA PRO A 255 -2.20 -18.38 -4.01
C PRO A 255 -3.17 -19.33 -4.72
N PRO A 256 -2.74 -20.56 -5.07
CA PRO A 256 -3.60 -21.54 -5.72
C PRO A 256 -4.80 -21.79 -4.82
N ARG A 257 -6.00 -21.60 -5.37
CA ARG A 257 -7.25 -21.95 -4.66
C ARG A 257 -7.59 -23.39 -5.02
N PRO A 258 -7.70 -24.32 -4.04
CA PRO A 258 -8.20 -25.67 -4.31
C PRO A 258 -9.60 -25.60 -4.89
N ARG A 259 -9.92 -26.45 -5.86
CA ARG A 259 -11.22 -26.48 -6.54
C ARG A 259 -11.62 -27.92 -6.80
N ALA A 260 -12.93 -28.16 -6.78
CA ALA A 260 -13.51 -29.41 -7.25
C ALA A 260 -13.08 -29.68 -8.71
N ASP A 261 -12.47 -30.85 -8.95
CA ASP A 261 -12.05 -31.27 -10.28
C ASP A 261 -12.77 -32.56 -10.70
N TYR A 262 -13.93 -32.39 -11.33
CA TYR A 262 -14.71 -33.50 -11.89
C TYR A 262 -13.98 -34.25 -13.03
N LYS A 263 -12.91 -33.64 -13.57
CA LYS A 263 -11.90 -34.18 -14.48
C LYS A 263 -11.24 -35.45 -13.96
N LYS A 264 -10.84 -35.36 -12.70
CA LYS A 264 -9.88 -36.25 -12.06
C LYS A 264 -10.53 -37.53 -11.54
N ALA A 265 -9.88 -38.67 -11.74
CA ALA A 265 -10.42 -39.97 -11.32
C ALA A 265 -10.45 -40.09 -9.79
N GLU A 266 -9.39 -39.64 -9.12
CA GLU A 266 -9.26 -39.65 -7.66
C GLU A 266 -10.38 -38.83 -7.00
N TYR A 267 -10.68 -37.64 -7.53
CA TYR A 267 -11.78 -36.80 -7.04
C TYR A 267 -13.15 -37.51 -7.10
N ARG A 268 -13.43 -38.20 -8.20
CA ARG A 268 -14.66 -39.00 -8.34
C ARG A 268 -14.67 -40.17 -7.35
N LYS A 269 -13.54 -40.85 -7.19
CA LYS A 269 -13.37 -41.97 -6.24
C LYS A 269 -13.60 -41.54 -4.80
N ARG A 270 -13.03 -40.41 -4.34
CA ARG A 270 -13.24 -39.88 -2.97
C ARG A 270 -14.70 -39.60 -2.66
N ARG A 271 -15.45 -39.08 -3.64
CA ARG A 271 -16.88 -38.82 -3.47
C ARG A 271 -17.69 -40.12 -3.35
N GLU A 272 -17.36 -41.12 -4.14
CA GLU A 272 -17.97 -42.45 -4.06
C GLU A 272 -17.64 -43.15 -2.74
N GLU A 273 -16.37 -43.12 -2.31
CA GLU A 273 -15.92 -43.62 -1.01
C GLU A 273 -16.71 -43.00 0.15
N ARG A 274 -16.97 -41.68 0.11
CA ARG A 274 -17.79 -41.02 1.14
C ARG A 274 -19.24 -41.48 1.12
N ILE A 275 -19.88 -41.58 -0.04
CA ILE A 275 -21.26 -42.06 -0.15
C ILE A 275 -21.38 -43.49 0.40
N ASN A 276 -20.41 -44.35 0.07
CA ASN A 276 -20.36 -45.73 0.56
C ASN A 276 -20.14 -45.80 2.08
N ALA A 277 -19.25 -44.97 2.63
CA ALA A 277 -19.02 -44.87 4.07
C ALA A 277 -20.28 -44.47 4.85
N ASP A 278 -21.14 -43.64 4.25
CA ASP A 278 -22.44 -43.24 4.80
C ASP A 278 -23.59 -44.19 4.44
N ALA A 279 -23.27 -45.41 3.96
CA ALA A 279 -24.24 -46.43 3.55
C ALA A 279 -25.25 -45.96 2.49
N GLY A 280 -24.88 -44.99 1.64
CA GLY A 280 -25.76 -44.41 0.63
C GLY A 280 -26.88 -43.53 1.19
N LEU A 281 -26.78 -43.10 2.45
CA LEU A 281 -27.80 -42.29 3.13
C LEU A 281 -27.33 -40.85 3.31
N CYS A 282 -28.25 -39.90 3.13
CA CYS A 282 -27.99 -38.50 3.51
C CYS A 282 -27.66 -38.38 5.01
N VAL A 283 -26.49 -37.84 5.37
CA VAL A 283 -26.09 -37.70 6.78
C VAL A 283 -27.07 -36.84 7.59
N PHE A 284 -27.73 -35.87 6.93
CA PHE A 284 -28.65 -34.93 7.56
C PHE A 284 -30.05 -35.50 7.79
N CYS A 285 -30.72 -35.96 6.72
CA CYS A 285 -32.13 -36.38 6.77
C CYS A 285 -32.35 -37.89 6.72
N LYS A 286 -31.27 -38.67 6.59
CA LYS A 286 -31.26 -40.14 6.49
C LYS A 286 -32.07 -40.72 5.32
N SER A 287 -32.53 -39.88 4.39
CA SER A 287 -33.25 -40.34 3.21
C SER A 287 -32.28 -41.00 2.22
N PRO A 288 -32.56 -42.22 1.74
CA PRO A 288 -31.90 -42.77 0.57
C PRO A 288 -32.39 -42.04 -0.69
N GLY A 289 -31.59 -42.03 -1.76
CA GLY A 289 -32.08 -41.46 -3.01
C GLY A 289 -31.19 -41.74 -4.22
N PRO A 290 -31.76 -41.72 -5.43
CA PRO A 290 -31.04 -42.00 -6.68
C PRO A 290 -30.04 -40.90 -7.08
N ARG A 291 -30.02 -39.76 -6.36
CA ARG A 291 -29.08 -38.65 -6.57
C ARG A 291 -28.42 -38.27 -5.25
N MET A 292 -27.65 -39.20 -4.70
CA MET A 292 -26.73 -38.88 -3.62
C MET A 292 -25.62 -37.99 -4.17
N THR A 293 -25.32 -36.92 -3.43
CA THR A 293 -24.22 -36.00 -3.72
C THR A 293 -23.32 -35.90 -2.50
N VAL A 294 -22.23 -35.18 -2.65
CA VAL A 294 -21.25 -34.96 -1.58
C VAL A 294 -21.05 -33.48 -1.37
N GLN A 295 -21.25 -33.03 -0.14
CA GLN A 295 -20.94 -31.70 0.36
C GLN A 295 -19.50 -31.67 0.84
N HIS A 296 -18.76 -30.61 0.52
CA HIS A 296 -17.46 -30.36 1.15
C HIS A 296 -17.68 -29.51 2.40
N VAL A 297 -17.24 -29.99 3.55
CA VAL A 297 -17.19 -29.19 4.79
C VAL A 297 -15.86 -28.42 4.90
N ASN A 298 -14.86 -28.87 4.13
CA ASN A 298 -13.55 -28.23 4.04
C ASN A 298 -13.02 -28.35 2.60
N TYR A 299 -12.69 -27.21 1.97
CA TYR A 299 -12.17 -27.17 0.59
C TYR A 299 -10.65 -27.26 0.49
N ARG A 300 -9.89 -27.32 1.59
CA ARG A 300 -8.41 -27.24 1.57
C ARG A 300 -7.73 -28.30 0.70
N ARG A 301 -8.32 -29.49 0.59
CA ARG A 301 -7.82 -30.63 -0.23
C ARG A 301 -8.66 -30.90 -1.48
N ALA A 302 -9.51 -29.95 -1.87
CA ALA A 302 -10.42 -30.13 -2.98
C ALA A 302 -9.67 -30.33 -4.31
N GLY A 303 -10.06 -31.34 -5.07
CA GLY A 303 -9.41 -31.72 -6.33
C GLY A 303 -8.71 -33.08 -6.30
N GLY A 304 -9.15 -34.03 -5.46
CA GLY A 304 -8.73 -35.44 -5.49
C GLY A 304 -7.95 -35.95 -4.28
N ASP A 305 -7.52 -35.06 -3.39
CA ASP A 305 -6.79 -35.40 -2.17
C ASP A 305 -7.68 -35.31 -0.92
N GLU A 306 -9.01 -35.28 -1.10
CA GLU A 306 -9.96 -35.18 -0.01
C GLU A 306 -9.91 -36.40 0.90
N THR A 307 -10.03 -36.13 2.20
CA THR A 307 -10.25 -37.16 3.22
C THR A 307 -11.74 -37.35 3.45
N LEU A 308 -12.12 -38.45 4.11
CA LEU A 308 -13.52 -38.68 4.49
C LEU A 308 -14.06 -37.59 5.43
N GLU A 309 -13.20 -36.93 6.21
CA GLU A 309 -13.58 -35.84 7.10
C GLU A 309 -13.94 -34.56 6.35
N ASP A 310 -13.39 -34.35 5.15
CA ASP A 310 -13.65 -33.15 4.34
C ASP A 310 -15.03 -33.20 3.65
N LEU A 311 -15.67 -34.37 3.65
CA LEU A 311 -16.83 -34.69 2.82
C LEU A 311 -18.01 -35.19 3.65
N ARG A 312 -19.23 -34.88 3.24
CA ARG A 312 -20.48 -35.43 3.81
C ARG A 312 -21.44 -35.83 2.71
N SER A 313 -21.99 -37.03 2.76
CA SER A 313 -22.99 -37.43 1.77
C SER A 313 -24.35 -36.79 2.07
N LEU A 314 -24.97 -36.19 1.06
CA LEU A 314 -26.25 -35.51 1.17
C LEU A 314 -27.17 -35.92 0.03
N CYS A 315 -28.48 -35.95 0.29
CA CYS A 315 -29.44 -35.97 -0.81
C CYS A 315 -29.48 -34.60 -1.49
N GLY A 316 -29.87 -34.56 -2.77
CA GLY A 316 -29.89 -33.31 -3.56
C GLY A 316 -30.60 -32.14 -2.86
N LEU A 317 -31.73 -32.36 -2.19
CA LEU A 317 -32.44 -31.29 -1.47
C LEU A 317 -31.64 -30.73 -0.28
N CYS A 318 -30.96 -31.59 0.49
CA CYS A 318 -30.16 -31.13 1.63
C CYS A 318 -28.89 -30.44 1.13
N HIS A 319 -28.26 -30.95 0.07
CA HIS A 319 -27.11 -30.33 -0.57
C HIS A 319 -27.43 -28.93 -1.10
N ASP A 320 -28.57 -28.76 -1.80
CA ASP A 320 -29.02 -27.46 -2.30
C ASP A 320 -29.27 -26.48 -1.14
N ALA A 321 -29.93 -26.95 -0.06
CA ALA A 321 -30.19 -26.13 1.12
C ALA A 321 -28.90 -25.64 1.78
N VAL A 322 -27.92 -26.52 1.95
CA VAL A 322 -26.60 -26.18 2.51
C VAL A 322 -25.86 -25.20 1.61
N THR A 323 -25.79 -25.49 0.31
CA THR A 323 -25.09 -24.63 -0.67
C THR A 323 -25.68 -23.22 -0.73
N MET A 324 -27.01 -23.09 -0.68
CA MET A 324 -27.66 -21.77 -0.66
C MET A 324 -27.37 -20.98 0.61
N LEU A 325 -27.26 -21.64 1.77
CA LEU A 325 -26.84 -21.00 3.02
C LEU A 325 -25.39 -20.53 2.94
N GLU A 326 -24.48 -21.36 2.40
CA GLU A 326 -23.07 -21.01 2.23
C GLU A 326 -22.89 -19.76 1.35
N TYR A 327 -23.62 -19.66 0.24
CA TYR A 327 -23.59 -18.48 -0.63
C TYR A 327 -24.12 -17.23 0.07
N GLY A 328 -25.20 -17.35 0.85
CA GLY A 328 -25.74 -16.21 1.62
C GLY A 328 -24.80 -15.71 2.71
N LEU A 329 -23.95 -16.58 3.26
CA LEU A 329 -22.98 -16.26 4.32
C LEU A 329 -21.59 -15.88 3.78
N GLY A 330 -21.36 -15.98 2.47
CA GLY A 330 -20.06 -15.69 1.87
C GLY A 330 -18.94 -16.62 2.35
N MET A 331 -19.25 -17.89 2.63
CA MET A 331 -18.29 -18.84 3.19
C MET A 331 -17.16 -19.18 2.21
N GLY A 332 -15.94 -19.32 2.75
CA GLY A 332 -14.72 -19.59 2.00
C GLY A 332 -14.35 -21.08 1.96
N LEU A 333 -13.21 -21.42 2.57
CA LEU A 333 -12.69 -22.79 2.61
C LEU A 333 -13.40 -23.66 3.65
N ASP A 334 -13.73 -23.10 4.81
CA ASP A 334 -14.52 -23.74 5.85
C ASP A 334 -16.00 -23.57 5.52
N ARG A 335 -16.69 -24.70 5.40
CA ARG A 335 -18.06 -24.81 4.90
C ARG A 335 -18.97 -25.42 5.95
N ILE A 336 -20.26 -25.46 5.66
CA ILE A 336 -21.25 -25.97 6.61
C ILE A 336 -21.07 -27.48 6.72
N ASP A 337 -20.78 -27.97 7.93
CA ASP A 337 -20.96 -29.37 8.29
C ASP A 337 -22.43 -29.61 8.69
N PRO A 338 -23.23 -30.34 7.89
CA PRO A 338 -24.64 -30.61 8.18
C PRO A 338 -24.85 -31.43 9.46
N GLU A 339 -23.82 -32.09 9.98
CA GLU A 339 -23.90 -32.88 11.22
C GLU A 339 -23.82 -32.00 12.48
N GLU A 340 -23.30 -30.78 12.37
CA GLU A 340 -23.21 -29.87 13.50
C GLU A 340 -24.62 -29.38 13.93
N PRO A 341 -24.96 -29.45 15.23
CA PRO A 341 -26.29 -29.09 15.72
C PRO A 341 -26.75 -27.67 15.36
N ARG A 342 -25.82 -26.71 15.31
CA ARG A 342 -26.12 -25.30 14.99
C ARG A 342 -26.74 -25.09 13.61
N TRP A 343 -26.44 -25.97 12.65
CA TRP A 343 -26.94 -25.85 11.27
C TRP A 343 -28.27 -26.55 11.06
N ARG A 344 -28.75 -27.32 12.04
CA ARG A 344 -29.95 -28.14 11.88
C ARG A 344 -31.21 -27.32 11.58
N ALA A 345 -31.50 -26.30 12.39
CA ALA A 345 -32.66 -25.44 12.18
C ALA A 345 -32.57 -24.62 10.87
N PRO A 346 -31.44 -23.94 10.57
CA PRO A 346 -31.26 -23.25 9.29
C PRO A 346 -31.46 -24.15 8.06
N ILE A 347 -30.89 -25.37 8.07
CA ILE A 347 -31.03 -26.31 6.95
C ILE A 347 -32.49 -26.75 6.80
N ILE A 348 -33.21 -27.07 7.89
CA ILE A 348 -34.64 -27.45 7.82
C ILE A 348 -35.47 -26.33 7.21
N GLN A 349 -35.26 -25.10 7.68
CA GLN A 349 -35.98 -23.93 7.16
C GLN A 349 -35.70 -23.74 5.66
N LYS A 350 -34.42 -23.77 5.26
CA LYS A 350 -34.04 -23.58 3.86
C LYS A 350 -34.59 -24.71 2.96
N ARG A 351 -34.63 -25.95 3.44
CA ARG A 351 -35.28 -27.06 2.72
C ARG A 351 -36.77 -26.80 2.48
N ALA A 352 -37.49 -26.31 3.49
CA ALA A 352 -38.92 -25.98 3.36
C ALA A 352 -39.15 -24.85 2.33
N GLU A 353 -38.28 -23.83 2.33
CA GLU A 353 -38.30 -22.75 1.34
C GLU A 353 -38.08 -23.27 -0.08
N ILE A 354 -37.08 -24.14 -0.29
CA ILE A 354 -36.80 -24.76 -1.60
C ILE A 354 -37.99 -25.59 -2.09
N LEU A 355 -38.61 -26.38 -1.20
CA LEU A 355 -39.78 -27.18 -1.54
C LEU A 355 -40.97 -26.31 -1.91
N LYS A 356 -41.25 -25.25 -1.14
CA LYS A 356 -42.32 -24.29 -1.43
C LYS A 356 -42.09 -23.63 -2.79
N PHE A 357 -40.87 -23.17 -3.06
CA PHE A 357 -40.50 -22.56 -4.35
C PHE A 357 -40.68 -23.53 -5.53
N ARG A 358 -40.14 -24.76 -5.42
CA ARG A 358 -40.29 -25.79 -6.47
C ARG A 358 -41.75 -26.17 -6.70
N SER A 359 -42.55 -26.24 -5.64
CA SER A 359 -43.99 -26.51 -5.75
C SER A 359 -44.73 -25.39 -6.46
N LEU A 360 -44.38 -24.12 -6.17
CA LEU A 360 -44.97 -22.95 -6.84
C LEU A 360 -44.57 -22.90 -8.31
N GLU A 361 -43.30 -23.14 -8.65
CA GLU A 361 -42.87 -23.25 -10.06
C GLU A 361 -43.57 -24.39 -10.79
N THR A 362 -43.69 -25.57 -10.16
CA THR A 362 -44.37 -26.71 -10.77
C THR A 362 -45.85 -26.40 -11.01
N ARG A 363 -46.49 -25.68 -10.08
CA ARG A 363 -47.87 -25.20 -10.24
C ARG A 363 -47.97 -24.20 -11.39
N ARG A 364 -47.07 -23.19 -11.45
CA ARG A 364 -47.01 -22.20 -12.54
C ARG A 364 -46.79 -22.84 -13.91
N ARG A 365 -45.93 -23.85 -14.02
CA ARG A 365 -45.68 -24.58 -15.28
C ARG A 365 -46.84 -25.47 -15.74
N ARG A 366 -47.78 -25.78 -14.84
CA ARG A 366 -48.97 -26.60 -15.13
C ARG A 366 -50.22 -25.77 -15.41
N LEU A 367 -50.18 -24.46 -15.16
CA LEU A 367 -51.24 -23.52 -15.52
C LEU A 367 -51.06 -23.09 -16.99
N ALA A 368 -52.16 -22.88 -17.71
CA ALA A 368 -52.10 -22.35 -19.07
C ALA A 368 -51.54 -20.91 -19.05
N ALA A 369 -50.95 -20.45 -20.15
CA ALA A 369 -50.29 -19.13 -20.21
C ALA A 369 -51.21 -17.95 -19.83
N GLU A 370 -52.52 -18.12 -19.93
CA GLU A 370 -53.55 -17.13 -19.58
C GLU A 370 -53.88 -17.06 -18.07
N GLU A 371 -53.39 -18.00 -17.25
CA GLU A 371 -53.73 -18.11 -15.81
C GLU A 371 -52.60 -17.69 -14.87
N VAL A 372 -51.51 -17.09 -15.39
CA VAL A 372 -50.27 -16.81 -14.62
C VAL A 372 -50.04 -15.32 -14.35
N GLU A 373 -50.99 -14.42 -14.67
CA GLU A 373 -50.92 -13.01 -14.24
C GLU A 373 -51.07 -12.83 -12.71
#